data_AF-A0A958URQ2-F1
#
_entry.id   AF-A0A958URQ2-F1
#
_cell.length_a   1.000
_cell.length_b   1.000
_cell.length_c   1.000
_cell.angle_alpha   90.00
_cell.angle_beta   90.00
_cell.angle_gamma   90.00
#
_symmetry.space_group_name_H-M   'P 1'
#
loop_
_entity.id
_entity.type
_entity.pdbx_description
1 polymer ?
#
loop_
_entity_poly.entity_id
_entity_poly.type
_entity_poly.pdbx_seq_one_letter_code
_entity_poly.pdbx_strand_id
1 'polypeptide(L)'
;DRNARFKTAIALHLDHEEVMFLGICEGEITETPRGDAGFGYDPIFQPKGFDRTFAEMTLTEKSEIGHRGKAMRQLIEYLIK
;
A
#
# COMPACT_ATOMS: atom_id res chain seq x y z
N ASP A 1 16.13 -6.59 -13.68
CA ASP A 1 14.84 -5.92 -13.48
C ASP A 1 14.35 -6.25 -12.08
N ARG A 2 14.09 -5.25 -11.23
CA ARG A 2 13.66 -5.40 -9.82
C ARG A 2 12.32 -4.70 -9.55
N ASN A 3 11.59 -4.33 -10.61
CA ASN A 3 10.27 -3.72 -10.50
C ASN A 3 9.32 -4.65 -9.72
N ALA A 4 8.56 -4.08 -8.78
CA ALA A 4 7.63 -4.81 -7.93
C ALA A 4 6.43 -3.94 -7.56
N ARG A 5 5.37 -4.56 -7.06
CA ARG A 5 4.21 -3.82 -6.54
C ARG A 5 3.59 -4.52 -5.35
N PHE A 6 3.08 -3.71 -4.44
CA PHE A 6 2.11 -4.15 -3.46
C PHE A 6 0.68 -3.92 -3.98
N LYS A 7 -0.22 -4.87 -3.71
CA LYS A 7 -1.65 -4.77 -4.02
C LYS A 7 -2.47 -5.14 -2.78
N THR A 8 -3.45 -4.31 -2.46
CA THR A 8 -4.53 -4.62 -1.50
C THR A 8 -5.82 -4.81 -2.27
N ALA A 9 -6.59 -5.82 -1.87
CA ALA A 9 -8.00 -5.95 -2.22
C ALA A 9 -8.83 -5.92 -0.93
N ILE A 10 -9.86 -5.09 -0.89
CA ILE A 10 -10.86 -5.07 0.18
C ILE A 10 -12.18 -5.50 -0.46
N ALA A 11 -12.83 -6.52 0.08
CA ALA A 11 -14.16 -6.93 -0.33
C ALA A 11 -15.18 -6.42 0.71
N LEU A 12 -16.18 -5.67 0.24
CA LEU A 12 -17.33 -5.24 1.01
C LEU A 12 -18.53 -6.07 0.56
N HIS A 13 -19.22 -6.68 1.53
CA HIS A 13 -20.53 -7.27 1.33
C HIS A 13 -21.52 -6.49 2.21
N LEU A 14 -22.43 -5.73 1.58
CA LEU A 14 -23.38 -4.87 2.27
C LEU A 14 -24.67 -4.79 1.46
N ASP A 15 -25.83 -4.93 2.12
CA ASP A 15 -27.16 -4.85 1.49
C ASP A 15 -27.33 -5.74 0.24
N HIS A 16 -26.77 -6.95 0.28
CA HIS A 16 -26.73 -7.92 -0.82
C HIS A 16 -25.88 -7.51 -2.03
N GLU A 17 -25.12 -6.43 -1.94
CA GLU A 17 -24.12 -6.04 -2.93
C GLU A 17 -22.71 -6.46 -2.50
N GLU A 18 -21.92 -6.88 -3.48
CA GLU A 18 -20.50 -7.19 -3.31
C GLU A 18 -19.65 -6.23 -4.15
N VAL A 19 -18.79 -5.48 -3.47
CA VAL A 19 -17.90 -4.50 -4.11
C VAL A 19 -16.47 -4.75 -3.67
N MET A 20 -15.54 -4.72 -4.61
CA MET A 20 -14.11 -4.88 -4.33
C MET A 20 -13.34 -3.59 -4.63
N PHE A 21 -12.53 -3.16 -3.67
CA PHE A 21 -11.67 -1.98 -3.76
C PHE A 21 -10.21 -2.39 -3.89
N LEU A 22 -9.51 -1.85 -4.88
CA LEU A 22 -8.13 -2.24 -5.19
C LEU A 22 -7.18 -1.07 -5.00
N GLY A 23 -6.18 -1.26 -4.15
CA GLY A 23 -5.09 -0.30 -3.98
C GLY A 23 -3.78 -0.88 -4.45
N ILE A 24 -3.06 -0.17 -5.32
CA ILE A 24 -1.77 -0.60 -5.85
C ILE A 24 -0.70 0.45 -5.53
N CYS A 25 0.47 -0.02 -5.12
CA CYS A 25 1.66 0.79 -4.97
C CYS A 25 2.79 0.14 -5.77
N GLU A 26 3.21 0.81 -6.84
CA GLU A 26 4.34 0.41 -7.67
C GLU A 26 5.65 0.84 -7.01
N GLY A 27 6.72 0.07 -7.24
CA GLY A 27 8.03 0.32 -6.66
C GLY A 27 9.06 -0.67 -7.17
N GLU A 28 10.12 -0.83 -6.40
CA GLU A 28 11.21 -1.76 -6.70
C GLU A 28 11.72 -2.42 -5.43
N ILE A 29 12.36 -3.58 -5.60
CA ILE A 29 13.03 -4.28 -4.51
C ILE A 29 14.46 -3.76 -4.39
N THR A 30 14.86 -3.30 -3.22
CA THR A 30 16.23 -2.83 -2.96
C THR A 30 17.24 -3.98 -2.93
N GLU A 31 18.54 -3.69 -3.05
CA GLU A 31 19.59 -4.71 -2.94
C GLU A 31 19.83 -5.16 -1.50
N THR A 32 19.63 -4.26 -0.54
CA THR A 32 19.79 -4.50 0.89
C THR A 32 18.59 -3.97 1.67
N PRO A 33 18.20 -4.62 2.78
CA PRO A 33 17.15 -4.12 3.65
C PRO A 33 17.57 -2.81 4.34
N ARG A 34 16.64 -1.86 4.47
CA ARG A 34 16.81 -0.59 5.18
C ARG A 34 15.59 -0.30 6.05
N GLY A 35 15.78 0.42 7.15
CA GLY A 35 14.70 0.73 8.10
C GLY A 35 14.28 -0.43 9.00
N ASP A 36 13.60 -0.09 10.08
CA ASP A 36 13.19 -0.99 11.16
C ASP A 36 11.68 -0.91 11.48
N ALA A 37 10.96 0.03 10.87
CA ALA A 37 9.53 0.18 11.03
C ALA A 37 8.75 -0.78 10.10
N GLY A 38 7.45 -0.90 10.36
CA GLY A 38 6.56 -1.69 9.51
C GLY A 38 6.71 -3.20 9.73
N PHE A 39 6.49 -3.98 8.67
CA PHE A 39 6.49 -5.44 8.71
C PHE A 39 6.69 -6.07 7.32
N GLY A 40 6.98 -7.38 7.29
CA GLY A 40 7.08 -8.14 6.05
C GLY A 40 8.17 -7.62 5.12
N TYR A 41 7.81 -7.29 3.88
CA TYR A 41 8.76 -6.81 2.86
C TYR A 41 9.03 -5.31 2.94
N ASP A 42 8.51 -4.61 3.94
CA ASP A 42 8.72 -3.17 4.08
C ASP A 42 10.19 -2.73 4.04
N PRO A 43 11.15 -3.46 4.66
CA PRO A 43 12.56 -3.07 4.62
C PRO A 43 13.22 -3.18 3.24
N ILE A 44 12.59 -3.85 2.27
CA ILE A 44 13.18 -4.04 0.93
C ILE A 44 12.33 -3.43 -0.18
N PHE A 45 11.15 -2.90 0.13
CA PHE A 45 10.27 -2.31 -0.86
C PHE A 45 10.43 -0.79 -0.88
N GLN A 46 10.93 -0.27 -1.99
CA GLN A 46 11.06 1.16 -2.25
C GLN A 46 9.92 1.60 -3.18
N PRO A 47 8.95 2.41 -2.72
CA PRO A 47 7.86 2.88 -3.57
C PRO A 47 8.39 3.84 -4.65
N LYS A 48 7.79 3.79 -5.83
CA LYS A 48 8.20 4.60 -6.98
C LYS A 48 8.18 6.09 -6.65
N GLY A 49 9.29 6.78 -6.91
CA GLY A 49 9.45 8.22 -6.67
C GLY A 49 9.95 8.57 -5.25
N PHE A 50 10.37 7.59 -4.46
CA PHE A 50 10.97 7.78 -3.15
C PHE A 50 12.31 7.04 -3.07
N ASP A 51 13.25 7.57 -2.29
CA ASP A 51 14.55 6.93 -2.00
C ASP A 51 14.55 6.08 -0.72
N ARG A 52 13.45 6.16 0.04
CA ARG A 52 13.23 5.43 1.29
C ARG A 52 12.43 4.17 1.03
N THR A 53 12.75 3.10 1.75
CA THR A 53 11.92 1.90 1.84
C THR A 53 10.69 2.17 2.71
N PHE A 54 9.68 1.30 2.65
CA PHE A 54 8.52 1.43 3.53
C PHE A 54 8.86 1.32 5.02
N ALA A 55 9.95 0.63 5.39
CA ALA A 55 10.40 0.56 6.78
C ALA A 55 11.14 1.83 7.26
N GLU A 56 11.48 2.74 6.35
CA GLU A 56 12.08 4.05 6.65
C GLU A 56 11.03 5.18 6.64
N MET A 57 9.76 4.84 6.43
CA MET A 57 8.63 5.77 6.40
C MET A 57 7.81 5.67 7.69
N THR A 58 7.29 6.80 8.14
CA THR A 58 6.27 6.83 9.19
C THR A 58 4.98 6.16 8.71
N LEU A 59 4.16 5.71 9.65
CA LEU A 59 2.86 5.11 9.34
C LEU A 59 1.96 6.08 8.53
N THR A 60 2.03 7.37 8.82
CA THR A 60 1.27 8.43 8.14
C THR A 60 1.69 8.55 6.69
N GLU A 61 2.98 8.73 6.41
CA GLU A 61 3.53 8.80 5.05
C GLU A 61 3.14 7.53 4.26
N LYS A 62 3.32 6.35 4.87
CA LYS A 62 2.97 5.08 4.25
C LYS A 62 1.48 4.96 3.95
N SER A 63 0.60 5.53 4.78
CA SER A 63 -0.85 5.50 4.56
C SER A 63 -1.30 6.44 3.42
N GLU A 64 -0.57 7.53 3.20
CA GLU A 64 -0.82 8.43 2.08
C GLU A 64 -0.51 7.76 0.74
N ILE A 65 0.63 7.09 0.61
CA ILE A 65 1.09 6.55 -0.69
C ILE A 65 0.86 5.04 -0.87
N GLY A 66 0.64 4.31 0.22
CA GLY A 66 0.61 2.86 0.26
C GLY A 66 -0.65 2.26 -0.38
N HIS A 67 -0.51 1.01 -0.81
CA HIS A 67 -1.56 0.19 -1.40
C HIS A 67 -2.80 0.04 -0.49
N ARG A 68 -2.62 -0.23 0.81
CA ARG A 68 -3.74 -0.31 1.77
C ARG A 68 -4.49 1.00 1.93
N GLY A 69 -3.77 2.11 2.07
CA GLY A 69 -4.37 3.44 2.20
C GLY A 69 -5.20 3.83 0.97
N LYS A 70 -4.71 3.50 -0.23
CA LYS A 70 -5.46 3.69 -1.48
C LYS A 70 -6.74 2.87 -1.54
N ALA A 71 -6.71 1.59 -1.16
CA ALA A 71 -7.91 0.75 -1.13
C ALA A 71 -8.92 1.25 -0.10
N MET A 72 -8.45 1.67 1.08
CA MET A 72 -9.29 2.19 2.15
C MET A 72 -9.97 3.50 1.77
N ARG A 73 -9.26 4.43 1.09
CA ARG A 73 -9.87 5.66 0.58
C ARG A 73 -11.02 5.40 -0.38
N GLN A 74 -10.87 4.45 -1.31
CA GLN A 74 -11.94 4.07 -2.22
C GLN A 74 -13.16 3.51 -1.48
N LEU A 75 -12.94 2.69 -0.45
CA LEU A 75 -14.03 2.19 0.41
C LEU A 75 -14.73 3.34 1.16
N ILE A 76 -13.96 4.25 1.78
CA ILE A 76 -14.54 5.40 2.50
C ILE A 76 -15.36 6.26 1.54
N GLU A 77 -14.81 6.58 0.36
CA GLU A 77 -15.51 7.32 -0.70
C GLU A 77 -16.79 6.62 -1.17
N TYR A 78 -16.81 5.28 -1.16
CA TYR A 78 -18.02 4.51 -1.47
C TYR A 78 -19.08 4.63 -0.38
N LEU A 79 -18.69 4.59 0.89
CA LEU A 79 -19.62 4.60 2.03
C LEU A 79 -20.21 5.98 2.37
N ILE A 80 -19.56 7.06 1.94
CA ILE A 80 -20.03 8.44 2.18
C ILE A 80 -20.85 9.02 1.01
N LYS A 81 -20.96 8.28 -0.09
CA LYS A 81 -21.87 8.62 -1.19
C LYS A 81 -23.30 8.24 -0.83
#